data_AF-A0A7C3GB80-F1
#
_entry.id   AF-A0A7C3GB80-F1
#
_cell.length_a   1.000
_cell.length_b   1.000
_cell.length_c   1.000
_cell.angle_alpha   90.00
_cell.angle_beta   90.00
_cell.angle_gamma   90.00
#
_symmetry.space_group_name_H-M   'P 1'
#
loop_
_entity.id
_entity.type
_entity.pdbx_description
1 polymer ?
#
loop_
_entity_poly.entity_id
_entity_poly.type
_entity_poly.pdbx_seq_one_letter_code
_entity_poly.pdbx_strand_id
1 'polypeptide(L)'
;MMHGYEDAKYIESSIQLPCPSCGSRLHYSAESRKITCDYCGYLEEINKSNDKVIEKSLHEAIEKVAGFFPEEKGKRVYDCENCGAHFMVDSDQVKINCGFCGSTKVNVGAYQHQYIEPSGIIPFYVSREAADKIFKKWIAKGWFHPNKLKRLDE
;
A
#
# COMPACT_ATOMS: atom_id res chain seq x y z
N MET A 1 -0.76 11.83 25.77
CA MET A 1 -0.66 13.00 24.87
C MET A 1 -0.13 12.47 23.55
N MET A 2 -1.02 12.21 22.59
CA MET A 2 -0.64 11.72 21.26
C MET A 2 -0.14 12.91 20.46
N HIS A 3 1.19 13.06 20.37
CA HIS A 3 1.80 14.08 19.54
C HIS A 3 1.49 13.78 18.07
N GLY A 4 0.73 14.69 17.47
CA GLY A 4 0.38 14.70 16.07
C GLY A 4 1.62 14.64 15.19
N TYR A 5 1.49 13.78 14.19
CA TYR A 5 2.30 13.66 12.99
C TYR A 5 2.54 15.02 12.35
N GLU A 6 3.75 15.60 12.38
CA GLU A 6 4.14 16.73 11.50
C GLU A 6 5.62 17.15 11.57
N ASP A 7 6.57 16.20 11.56
CA ASP A 7 7.95 16.54 11.18
C ASP A 7 8.14 16.28 9.68
N ALA A 8 8.24 17.33 8.86
CA ALA A 8 8.49 17.21 7.41
C ALA A 8 9.73 16.35 7.11
N LYS A 9 10.73 16.41 8.00
CA LYS A 9 11.94 15.60 7.96
C LYS A 9 11.67 14.09 8.15
N TYR A 10 10.67 13.73 8.96
CA TYR A 10 10.25 12.34 9.16
C TYR A 10 9.58 11.77 7.91
N ILE A 11 8.72 12.56 7.26
CA ILE A 11 8.08 12.16 5.98
C ILE A 11 9.13 11.99 4.89
N GLU A 12 10.06 12.94 4.75
CA GLU A 12 11.13 12.87 3.75
C GLU A 12 12.04 11.65 3.96
N SER A 13 12.43 11.37 5.21
CA SER A 13 13.19 10.16 5.55
C SER A 13 12.42 8.87 5.29
N SER A 14 11.10 8.88 5.45
CA SER A 14 10.23 7.72 5.18
C SER A 14 10.04 7.47 3.68
N ILE A 15 10.13 8.50 2.84
CA ILE A 15 10.06 8.38 1.38
C ILE A 15 11.40 7.91 0.80
N GLN A 16 12.52 8.41 1.35
CA GLN A 16 13.85 8.10 0.86
C GLN A 16 14.44 6.80 1.42
N LEU A 17 14.03 6.40 2.63
CA LEU A 17 14.48 5.18 3.33
C LEU A 17 16.02 5.03 3.34
N PRO A 18 16.78 6.03 3.84
CA PRO A 18 18.24 5.98 3.79
C PRO A 18 18.79 4.93 4.76
N CYS A 19 19.77 4.15 4.29
CA CYS A 19 20.47 3.15 5.08
C CYS A 19 21.31 3.83 6.18
N PRO A 20 21.20 3.42 7.45
CA PRO A 20 21.96 4.03 8.53
C PRO A 20 23.47 3.81 8.41
N SER A 21 23.91 2.77 7.69
CA SER A 21 25.33 2.45 7.53
C SER A 21 26.01 3.17 6.36
N CYS A 22 25.29 3.47 5.28
CA CYS A 22 25.91 3.98 4.05
C CYS A 22 25.09 5.07 3.31
N GLY A 23 23.89 5.39 3.75
CA GLY A 23 23.01 6.38 3.13
C GLY A 23 22.27 5.91 1.87
N SER A 24 22.60 4.73 1.31
CA SER A 24 21.87 4.17 0.16
C SER A 24 20.43 3.77 0.50
N ARG A 25 19.55 3.64 -0.48
CA ARG A 25 18.13 3.31 -0.25
C ARG A 25 17.96 1.89 0.28
N LEU A 26 17.21 1.74 1.36
CA LEU A 26 16.76 0.46 1.91
C LEU A 26 15.55 -0.06 1.12
N HIS A 27 15.42 -1.38 1.06
CA HIS A 27 14.25 -2.05 0.50
C HIS A 27 13.91 -3.31 1.31
N TYR A 28 12.64 -3.74 1.25
CA TYR A 28 12.21 -5.00 1.85
C TYR A 28 12.53 -6.19 0.94
N SER A 29 13.20 -7.21 1.47
CA SER A 29 13.47 -8.48 0.80
C SER A 29 12.48 -9.54 1.29
N ALA A 30 11.62 -10.03 0.39
CA ALA A 30 10.69 -11.12 0.68
C ALA A 30 11.40 -12.46 0.97
N GLU A 31 12.58 -12.68 0.37
CA GLU A 31 13.38 -13.89 0.55
C GLU A 31 13.93 -14.00 1.98
N SER A 32 14.55 -12.92 2.46
CA SER A 32 15.10 -12.88 3.82
C SER A 32 14.08 -12.43 4.88
N ARG A 33 12.95 -11.85 4.44
CA ARG A 33 11.91 -11.22 5.25
C ARG A 33 12.43 -10.08 6.12
N LYS A 34 13.35 -9.28 5.57
CA LYS A 34 14.07 -8.21 6.25
C LYS A 34 14.10 -6.93 5.42
N ILE A 35 14.41 -5.81 6.08
CA ILE A 35 14.84 -4.60 5.39
C ILE A 35 16.33 -4.76 5.09
N THR A 36 16.73 -4.52 3.84
CA THR A 36 18.09 -4.80 3.36
C THR A 36 18.64 -3.65 2.55
N CYS A 37 19.97 -3.52 2.53
CA CYS A 37 20.71 -2.60 1.67
C CYS A 37 21.58 -3.38 0.68
N ASP A 38 21.27 -3.28 -0.61
CA ASP A 38 22.05 -3.95 -1.67
C ASP A 38 23.48 -3.41 -1.80
N TYR A 39 23.74 -2.22 -1.29
CA TYR A 39 25.03 -1.56 -1.44
C TYR A 39 26.06 -2.00 -0.40
N CYS A 40 25.70 -1.95 0.89
CA CYS A 40 26.63 -2.26 1.99
C CYS A 40 26.32 -3.56 2.74
N GLY A 41 25.21 -4.24 2.41
CA GLY A 41 24.80 -5.47 3.08
C GLY A 41 24.16 -5.26 4.46
N TYR A 42 23.73 -4.04 4.80
CA TYR A 42 22.95 -3.79 6.01
C TYR A 42 21.66 -4.62 6.02
N LEU A 43 21.31 -5.16 7.20
CA LEU A 43 20.13 -5.99 7.42
C LEU A 43 19.42 -5.55 8.71
N GLU A 44 18.09 -5.44 8.65
CA GLU A 44 17.24 -5.08 9.79
C GLU A 44 15.98 -5.96 9.81
N GLU A 45 15.59 -6.41 11.01
CA GLU A 45 14.36 -7.17 11.21
C GLU A 45 13.14 -6.26 11.07
N ILE A 46 12.09 -6.74 10.40
CA ILE A 46 10.84 -6.00 10.35
C ILE A 46 10.11 -6.05 11.70
N ASN A 47 9.43 -4.96 12.04
CA ASN A 47 8.54 -4.95 13.20
C ASN A 47 7.40 -5.95 12.98
N LYS A 48 7.25 -6.91 13.90
CA LYS A 48 6.21 -7.95 13.87
C LYS A 48 4.83 -7.47 14.34
N SER A 49 4.61 -6.17 14.50
CA SER A 49 3.31 -5.61 14.91
C SER A 49 2.14 -5.95 13.96
N ASN A 50 2.43 -6.50 12.76
CA ASN A 50 1.44 -7.02 11.82
C ASN A 50 0.76 -8.33 12.30
N ASP A 51 1.21 -8.96 13.39
CA ASP A 51 0.56 -10.15 13.98
C ASP A 51 -0.91 -9.89 14.41
N LYS A 52 -1.35 -8.63 14.40
CA LYS A 52 -2.73 -8.22 14.68
C LYS A 52 -3.66 -8.33 13.47
N VAL A 53 -3.13 -8.50 12.25
CA VAL A 53 -3.95 -8.62 11.03
C VAL A 53 -4.47 -10.04 10.93
N ILE A 54 -5.72 -10.22 11.34
CA ILE A 54 -6.44 -11.49 11.21
C ILE A 54 -7.19 -11.55 9.88
N GLU A 55 -7.15 -12.72 9.22
CA GLU A 55 -7.95 -12.97 8.04
C GLU A 55 -9.45 -12.88 8.41
N LYS A 56 -10.20 -12.12 7.60
CA LYS A 56 -11.64 -11.99 7.73
C LYS A 56 -12.31 -12.75 6.60
N SER A 57 -13.36 -13.51 6.93
CA SER A 57 -14.14 -14.24 5.93
C SER A 57 -14.79 -13.27 4.94
N LEU A 58 -14.50 -13.45 3.64
CA LEU A 58 -15.13 -12.69 2.56
C LEU A 58 -16.65 -12.96 2.50
N HIS A 59 -17.06 -14.22 2.67
CA HIS A 59 -18.47 -14.60 2.61
C HIS A 59 -19.29 -13.89 3.69
N GLU A 60 -18.80 -13.91 4.94
CA GLU A 60 -19.46 -13.21 6.03
C GLU A 60 -19.49 -11.69 5.81
N ALA A 61 -18.42 -11.13 5.23
CA ALA A 61 -18.36 -9.70 4.92
C ALA A 61 -19.42 -9.32 3.87
N ILE A 62 -19.64 -10.14 2.86
CA ILE A 62 -20.66 -9.93 1.82
C ILE A 62 -22.07 -10.01 2.43
N GLU A 63 -22.35 -10.99 3.30
CA GLU A 63 -23.66 -11.10 3.96
C GLU A 63 -23.97 -9.87 4.84
N LYS A 64 -22.95 -9.33 5.51
CA LYS A 64 -23.06 -8.18 6.41
C LYS A 64 -23.01 -6.83 5.67
N VAL A 65 -22.65 -6.80 4.38
CA VAL A 65 -22.40 -5.55 3.63
C VAL A 65 -23.63 -4.66 3.51
N ALA A 66 -24.82 -5.27 3.39
CA ALA A 66 -26.07 -4.54 3.21
C ALA A 66 -26.43 -3.65 4.42
N GLY A 67 -25.89 -3.95 5.61
CA GLY A 67 -26.03 -3.14 6.83
C GLY A 67 -24.74 -2.44 7.26
N PHE A 68 -23.69 -2.48 6.44
CA PHE A 68 -22.41 -1.86 6.79
C PHE A 68 -22.44 -0.37 6.42
N PHE A 69 -22.57 0.46 7.46
CA PHE A 69 -22.32 1.89 7.37
C PHE A 69 -21.02 2.16 8.14
N PRO A 70 -19.88 2.35 7.47
CA PRO A 70 -18.65 2.70 8.15
C PRO A 70 -18.82 4.02 8.91
N GLU A 71 -18.24 4.06 10.11
CA GLU A 71 -18.28 5.25 10.95
C GLU A 71 -17.76 6.46 10.18
N GLU A 72 -18.55 7.53 10.18
CA GLU A 72 -18.16 8.80 9.58
C GLU A 72 -17.09 9.45 10.48
N LYS A 73 -15.81 9.10 10.28
CA LYS A 73 -14.68 9.65 11.04
C LYS A 73 -14.29 11.08 10.62
N GLY A 74 -15.22 11.85 10.05
CA GLY A 74 -14.97 13.22 9.62
C GLY A 74 -13.86 13.34 8.57
N LYS A 75 -13.78 12.41 7.61
CA LYS A 75 -12.84 12.49 6.49
C LYS A 75 -13.59 12.57 5.16
N ARG A 76 -13.03 13.31 4.21
CA ARG A 76 -13.58 13.57 2.89
C ARG A 76 -12.57 13.19 1.83
N VAL A 77 -13.05 12.72 0.69
CA VAL A 77 -12.18 12.33 -0.42
C VAL A 77 -12.28 13.33 -1.55
N TYR A 78 -11.11 13.73 -2.02
CA TYR A 78 -10.92 14.73 -3.05
C TYR A 78 -10.23 14.12 -4.26
N ASP A 79 -10.74 14.50 -5.41
CA ASP A 79 -10.22 14.11 -6.72
C ASP A 79 -9.48 15.32 -7.30
N CYS A 80 -8.21 15.14 -7.64
CA CYS A 80 -7.42 16.17 -8.27
C CYS A 80 -7.67 16.17 -9.78
N GLU A 81 -8.32 17.21 -10.30
CA GLU A 81 -8.62 17.35 -11.73
C GLU A 81 -7.36 17.56 -12.60
N ASN A 82 -6.21 17.87 -11.97
CA ASN A 82 -4.95 18.09 -12.68
C ASN A 82 -4.13 16.80 -12.89
N CYS A 83 -4.12 15.89 -11.92
CA CYS A 83 -3.28 14.68 -11.98
C CYS A 83 -4.05 13.36 -11.81
N GLY A 84 -5.35 13.41 -11.52
CA GLY A 84 -6.17 12.23 -11.29
C GLY A 84 -5.97 11.56 -9.94
N ALA A 85 -5.21 12.15 -9.02
CA ALA A 85 -5.02 11.59 -7.69
C ALA A 85 -6.32 11.65 -6.86
N HIS A 86 -6.62 10.55 -6.17
CA HIS A 86 -7.68 10.45 -5.16
C HIS A 86 -7.04 10.46 -3.77
N PHE A 87 -7.45 11.39 -2.91
CA PHE A 87 -6.82 11.53 -1.60
C PHE A 87 -7.80 11.97 -0.51
N MET A 88 -7.53 11.54 0.72
CA MET A 88 -8.40 11.72 1.87
C MET A 88 -7.87 12.85 2.75
N VAL A 89 -8.75 13.76 3.15
CA VAL A 89 -8.44 14.92 4.00
C VAL A 89 -9.48 15.00 5.12
N ASP A 90 -9.11 15.52 6.28
CA ASP A 90 -10.05 15.79 7.36
C ASP A 90 -11.11 16.82 6.93
N SER A 91 -12.35 16.63 7.40
CA SER A 91 -13.52 17.39 6.95
C SER A 91 -13.55 18.83 7.45
N ASP A 92 -12.69 19.18 8.40
CA ASP A 92 -12.52 20.51 8.98
C ASP A 92 -11.52 21.40 8.20
N GLN A 93 -10.79 20.84 7.23
CA GLN A 93 -9.83 21.58 6.43
C GLN A 93 -10.53 22.51 5.43
N VAL A 94 -10.28 23.82 5.56
CA VAL A 94 -10.92 24.88 4.76
C VAL A 94 -10.25 25.09 3.40
N LYS A 95 -8.97 24.72 3.27
CA LYS A 95 -8.19 24.84 2.03
C LYS A 95 -7.51 23.51 1.72
N ILE A 96 -7.69 23.03 0.49
CA ILE A 96 -7.21 21.72 0.09
C ILE A 96 -6.41 21.85 -1.20
N ASN A 97 -5.15 21.46 -1.12
CA ASN A 97 -4.26 21.32 -2.25
C ASN A 97 -3.95 19.84 -2.43
N CYS A 98 -3.74 19.41 -3.67
CA CYS A 98 -3.33 18.05 -3.95
C CYS A 98 -1.95 17.78 -3.33
N GLY A 99 -1.85 16.85 -2.37
CA GLY A 99 -0.58 16.46 -1.74
C GLY A 99 0.43 15.81 -2.69
N PHE A 100 0.01 15.46 -3.91
CA PHE A 100 0.87 14.84 -4.92
C PHE A 100 1.47 15.86 -5.90
N CYS A 101 0.66 16.78 -6.42
CA CYS A 101 1.08 17.73 -7.46
C CYS A 101 0.96 19.22 -7.07
N GLY A 102 0.42 19.53 -5.89
CA GLY A 102 0.25 20.89 -5.39
C GLY A 102 -0.92 21.69 -6.00
N SER A 103 -1.67 21.12 -6.94
CA SER A 103 -2.80 21.79 -7.59
C SER A 103 -3.92 22.13 -6.59
N THR A 104 -4.54 23.31 -6.77
CA THR A 104 -5.77 23.74 -6.06
C THR A 104 -7.05 23.27 -6.76
N LYS A 105 -6.94 22.64 -7.93
CA LYS A 105 -8.08 22.10 -8.69
C LYS A 105 -8.51 20.75 -8.12
N VAL A 106 -9.26 20.81 -7.04
CA VAL A 106 -9.86 19.67 -6.35
C VAL A 106 -11.37 19.86 -6.33
N ASN A 107 -12.14 18.77 -6.44
CA ASN A 107 -13.60 18.84 -6.47
C ASN A 107 -14.17 19.51 -5.20
N VAL A 108 -15.15 20.41 -5.40
CA VAL A 108 -15.84 21.13 -4.30
C VAL A 108 -16.86 20.23 -3.58
N GLY A 109 -17.46 19.31 -4.33
CA GLY A 109 -18.32 18.25 -3.81
C GLY A 109 -17.48 17.06 -3.39
N ALA A 110 -16.76 17.21 -2.28
CA ALA A 110 -16.04 16.09 -1.71
C ALA A 110 -17.05 14.98 -1.39
N TYR A 111 -16.89 13.82 -2.01
CA TYR A 111 -17.80 12.72 -1.75
C TYR A 111 -17.55 12.23 -0.32
N GLN A 112 -18.63 11.98 0.44
CA GLN A 112 -18.59 11.08 1.59
C GLN A 112 -18.36 9.67 1.05
N HIS A 113 -17.14 9.40 0.62
CA HIS A 113 -16.78 8.07 0.17
C HIS A 113 -16.36 7.28 1.41
N GLN A 114 -17.16 6.24 1.66
CA GLN A 114 -17.06 5.38 2.81
C GLN A 114 -16.02 4.28 2.50
N TYR A 115 -14.74 4.55 2.83
CA TYR A 115 -13.65 3.60 2.62
C TYR A 115 -13.55 2.58 3.75
N ILE A 116 -13.18 1.35 3.39
CA ILE A 116 -12.72 0.35 4.36
C ILE A 116 -11.31 0.73 4.77
N GLU A 117 -11.12 1.05 6.06
CA GLU A 117 -9.81 1.36 6.61
C GLU A 117 -8.89 0.13 6.51
N PRO A 118 -7.69 0.26 5.92
CA PRO A 118 -6.72 -0.82 5.91
C PRO A 118 -6.39 -1.23 7.35
N SER A 119 -6.58 -2.51 7.66
CA SER A 119 -6.33 -3.02 9.02
C SER A 119 -4.85 -3.29 9.31
N GLY A 120 -3.98 -3.17 8.30
CA GLY A 120 -2.53 -3.32 8.43
C GLY A 120 -1.84 -3.52 7.09
N ILE A 121 -0.54 -3.79 7.15
CA ILE A 121 0.32 -4.06 5.98
C ILE A 121 0.75 -5.52 6.05
N ILE A 122 0.65 -6.26 4.96
CA ILE A 122 1.15 -7.64 4.88
C ILE A 122 2.38 -7.64 3.97
N PRO A 123 3.59 -7.88 4.49
CA PRO A 123 4.79 -8.01 3.67
C PRO A 123 4.72 -9.22 2.74
N PHE A 124 5.34 -9.14 1.57
CA PHE A 124 5.41 -10.27 0.64
C PHE A 124 6.22 -11.42 1.25
N TYR A 125 5.64 -12.62 1.26
CA TYR A 125 6.33 -13.86 1.68
C TYR A 125 6.99 -14.60 0.52
N VAL A 126 6.50 -14.39 -0.70
CA VAL A 126 7.01 -15.02 -1.92
C VAL A 126 7.75 -13.94 -2.69
N SER A 127 9.04 -14.16 -2.97
CA SER A 127 9.82 -13.24 -3.80
C SER A 127 9.28 -13.22 -5.22
N ARG A 128 9.63 -12.17 -5.98
CA ARG A 128 9.20 -12.07 -7.38
C ARG A 128 9.70 -13.25 -8.21
N GLU A 129 10.96 -13.61 -8.04
CA GLU A 129 11.62 -14.72 -8.73
C GLU A 129 10.96 -16.06 -8.36
N ALA A 130 10.59 -16.24 -7.10
CA ALA A 130 9.87 -17.42 -6.64
C ALA A 130 8.45 -17.47 -7.23
N ALA A 131 7.74 -16.34 -7.24
CA ALA A 131 6.40 -16.23 -7.83
C ALA A 131 6.43 -16.54 -9.33
N ASP A 132 7.40 -15.99 -10.07
CA ASP A 132 7.59 -16.23 -11.50
C ASP A 132 7.83 -17.73 -11.77
N LYS A 133 8.69 -18.39 -10.98
CA LYS A 133 8.93 -19.84 -11.11
C LYS A 133 7.68 -20.68 -10.84
N ILE A 134 6.95 -20.37 -9.76
CA ILE A 134 5.71 -21.07 -9.40
C ILE A 134 4.66 -20.89 -10.49
N PHE A 135 4.50 -19.66 -10.98
CA PHE A 135 3.56 -19.31 -12.03
C PHE A 135 3.87 -20.05 -13.34
N LYS A 136 5.13 -20.04 -13.80
CA LYS A 136 5.56 -20.77 -15.01
C LYS A 136 5.27 -22.26 -14.91
N LYS A 137 5.55 -22.86 -13.74
CA LYS A 137 5.26 -24.28 -13.49
C LYS A 137 3.77 -24.58 -13.51
N TRP A 138 2.95 -23.69 -12.98
CA TRP A 138 1.50 -23.84 -12.96
C TRP A 138 0.89 -23.69 -14.35
N ILE A 139 1.27 -22.64 -15.10
CA ILE A 139 0.69 -22.36 -16.41
C ILE A 139 1.04 -23.44 -17.46
N ALA A 140 2.17 -24.14 -17.29
CA ALA A 140 2.56 -25.23 -18.18
C ALA A 140 1.66 -26.49 -18.06
N LYS A 141 0.94 -26.68 -16.94
CA LYS A 141 0.21 -27.92 -16.63
C LYS A 141 -1.22 -28.00 -17.20
N GLY A 142 -1.77 -26.92 -17.75
CA GLY A 142 -3.15 -26.92 -18.26
C GLY A 142 -3.27 -27.45 -19.69
N TRP A 143 -4.10 -28.48 -19.87
CA TRP A 143 -4.42 -29.05 -21.19
C TRP A 143 -4.98 -27.99 -22.15
N PHE A 144 -5.81 -27.07 -21.65
CA PHE A 144 -6.45 -26.02 -22.44
C PHE A 144 -5.72 -24.66 -22.38
N HIS A 145 -4.54 -24.58 -21.77
CA HIS A 145 -3.80 -23.32 -21.73
C HIS A 145 -3.22 -23.00 -23.11
N PRO A 146 -3.56 -21.84 -23.71
CA PRO A 146 -3.05 -21.46 -25.03
C PRO A 146 -1.53 -21.46 -25.05
N ASN A 147 -0.90 -21.94 -26.12
CA ASN A 147 0.56 -21.98 -26.22
C ASN A 147 1.22 -20.60 -26.10
N LYS A 148 0.52 -19.53 -26.51
CA LYS A 148 0.97 -18.14 -26.31
C LYS A 148 1.03 -17.75 -24.83
N LEU A 149 0.12 -18.27 -24.01
CA LEU A 149 0.06 -18.00 -22.57
C LEU A 149 1.22 -18.69 -21.82
N LYS A 150 1.72 -19.81 -22.35
CA LYS A 150 2.88 -20.54 -21.82
C LYS A 150 4.23 -19.88 -22.12
N ARG A 151 4.26 -18.84 -22.96
CA ARG A 151 5.47 -18.13 -23.45
C ARG A 151 5.46 -16.63 -23.12
N LEU A 152 4.65 -16.17 -22.16
CA LEU A 152 4.51 -14.75 -21.83
C LEU A 152 5.78 -14.09 -21.24
N ASP A 153 6.81 -14.87 -20.97
CA ASP A 153 8.06 -14.49 -20.34
C ASP A 153 9.30 -14.54 -21.27
N GLU A 154 9.09 -14.79 -22.57
CA GLU A 154 10.09 -14.57 -23.65
C GLU A 154 10.01 -13.13 -24.17
#